data_AF-A0A163DFX8-F1
#
_entry.id   AF-A0A163DFX8-F1
#
_cell.length_a   1.000
_cell.length_b   1.000
_cell.length_c   1.000
_cell.angle_alpha   90.00
_cell.angle_beta   90.00
_cell.angle_gamma   90.00
#
_symmetry.space_group_name_H-M   'P 1'
#
loop_
_entity.id
_entity.type
_entity.pdbx_description
1 polymer ?
#
loop_
_entity_poly.entity_id
_entity_poly.type
_entity_poly.pdbx_seq_one_letter_code
_entity_poly.pdbx_strand_id
1 'polypeptide(L)'
;MSADKNGNRTHYHDQRSCHLDASTFEAQRLDYGVGLMNEDKLIEYNVDEDYFRYSSGYYWEDCEASSAIFVTQKMVDKYKLEHDRTDEWSMDAHKYADWQAKNAEFFSEMESKYAQIIYLDHVIDYSKAKDGGRTTDTPHGDVKSLEFVAWFNSIPFELLKESKDDVSVERWCE
;
A
#
# COMPACT_ATOMS: atom_id res chain seq x y z
N MET A 1 36.17 -18.25 -1.95
CA MET A 1 36.55 -17.06 -1.15
C MET A 1 37.89 -16.56 -1.65
N SER A 2 37.90 -15.43 -2.36
CA SER A 2 39.12 -14.72 -2.74
C SER A 2 38.81 -13.22 -2.72
N ALA A 3 39.54 -12.49 -1.87
CA ALA A 3 39.43 -11.05 -1.68
C ALA A 3 40.50 -10.33 -2.51
N ASP A 4 40.16 -9.21 -3.13
CA ASP A 4 41.12 -8.27 -3.70
C ASP A 4 41.61 -7.25 -2.65
N LYS A 5 42.73 -6.61 -2.96
CA LYS A 5 43.64 -5.98 -1.98
C LYS A 5 43.31 -4.53 -1.60
N ASN A 6 42.12 -4.02 -1.92
CA ASN A 6 41.82 -2.59 -1.75
C ASN A 6 40.69 -2.24 -0.78
N GLY A 7 40.20 -3.17 0.05
CA GLY A 7 39.40 -2.85 1.25
C GLY A 7 38.10 -2.07 1.01
N ASN A 8 37.72 -1.76 -0.23
CA ASN A 8 36.48 -1.12 -0.59
C ASN A 8 35.45 -2.20 -0.84
N ARG A 9 34.58 -2.43 0.15
CA ARG A 9 33.27 -3.04 -0.09
C ARG A 9 32.48 -2.07 -0.95
N THR A 10 32.60 -2.20 -2.27
CA THR A 10 31.56 -1.72 -3.16
C THR A 10 30.40 -2.69 -3.01
N HIS A 11 29.43 -2.29 -2.20
CA HIS A 11 28.13 -2.94 -2.15
C HIS A 11 27.52 -2.82 -3.54
N TYR A 12 27.57 -3.91 -4.31
CA TYR A 12 26.67 -4.09 -5.42
C TYR A 12 25.26 -4.06 -4.83
N HIS A 13 24.52 -2.98 -5.06
CA HIS A 13 23.07 -2.93 -4.88
C HIS A 13 22.45 -3.92 -5.87
N ASP A 14 22.29 -5.15 -5.41
CA ASP A 14 21.47 -6.16 -6.06
C ASP A 14 20.01 -5.75 -5.83
N GLN A 15 19.44 -5.02 -6.80
CA GLN A 15 18.01 -4.75 -6.92
C GLN A 15 17.31 -6.09 -7.17
N ARG A 16 17.11 -6.88 -6.11
CA ARG A 16 16.38 -8.14 -6.21
C ARG A 16 14.90 -7.84 -6.35
N SER A 17 14.33 -8.42 -7.40
CA SER A 17 12.93 -8.29 -7.73
C SER A 17 12.02 -8.76 -6.59
N CYS A 18 11.28 -7.80 -6.06
CA CYS A 18 9.85 -7.83 -5.85
C CYS A 18 9.09 -9.05 -6.42
N HIS A 19 8.67 -9.97 -5.53
CA HIS A 19 7.81 -11.10 -5.89
C HIS A 19 6.61 -11.14 -4.96
N LEU A 20 5.45 -10.66 -5.43
CA LEU A 20 4.14 -11.09 -4.96
C LEU A 20 3.42 -11.64 -6.19
N ASP A 21 2.99 -12.91 -6.13
CA ASP A 21 2.15 -13.44 -7.19
C ASP A 21 0.71 -12.90 -7.04
N ALA A 22 0.01 -12.74 -8.17
CA ALA A 22 -1.35 -12.22 -8.19
C ALA A 22 -2.35 -13.05 -7.36
N SER A 23 -2.04 -14.33 -7.11
CA SER A 23 -2.90 -15.20 -6.30
C SER A 23 -2.80 -14.92 -4.80
N THR A 24 -1.65 -14.46 -4.32
CA THR A 24 -1.42 -14.04 -2.93
C THR A 24 -2.16 -12.74 -2.64
N PHE A 25 -2.16 -11.80 -3.59
CA PHE A 25 -2.86 -10.52 -3.45
C PHE A 25 -4.40 -10.66 -3.46
N GLU A 26 -4.95 -11.48 -4.36
CA GLU A 26 -6.42 -11.75 -4.39
C GLU A 26 -6.89 -12.53 -3.16
N ALA A 27 -6.08 -13.47 -2.63
CA ALA A 27 -6.39 -14.16 -1.38
C ALA A 27 -6.47 -13.17 -0.19
N GLN A 28 -5.54 -12.21 -0.13
CA GLN A 28 -5.53 -11.15 0.89
C GLN A 28 -6.72 -10.19 0.78
N ARG A 29 -7.26 -9.92 -0.43
CA ARG A 29 -8.48 -9.08 -0.59
C ARG A 29 -9.74 -9.75 -0.05
N LEU A 30 -9.83 -11.08 -0.12
CA LEU A 30 -11.01 -11.83 0.30
C LEU A 30 -11.16 -11.91 1.82
N ASP A 31 -10.06 -11.83 2.57
CA ASP A 31 -10.07 -11.93 4.04
C ASP A 31 -10.59 -10.65 4.73
N TYR A 32 -10.51 -9.47 4.11
CA TYR A 32 -11.04 -8.21 4.67
C TYR A 32 -12.57 -8.05 4.66
N GLY A 33 -13.35 -9.09 4.34
CA GLY A 33 -14.81 -9.06 4.46
C GLY A 33 -15.53 -7.99 3.61
N VAL A 34 -14.84 -7.38 2.63
CA VAL A 34 -15.41 -6.37 1.71
C VAL A 34 -16.15 -7.06 0.56
N GLY A 35 -17.07 -7.95 0.92
CA GLY A 35 -18.09 -8.42 -0.01
C GLY A 35 -19.07 -7.28 -0.23
N LEU A 36 -18.89 -6.49 -1.31
CA LEU A 36 -19.96 -5.92 -2.16
C LEU A 36 -19.55 -4.78 -3.14
N MET A 37 -18.27 -4.50 -3.45
CA MET A 37 -17.96 -3.45 -4.47
C MET A 37 -17.03 -3.80 -5.63
N ASN A 38 -16.38 -4.97 -5.67
CA ASN A 38 -15.37 -5.23 -6.72
C ASN A 38 -15.84 -6.21 -7.78
N GLU A 39 -16.60 -5.70 -8.74
CA GLU A 39 -16.72 -6.35 -10.05
C GLU A 39 -15.40 -6.29 -10.82
N ASP A 40 -14.50 -5.38 -10.43
CA ASP A 40 -13.20 -5.19 -11.06
C ASP A 40 -12.12 -6.07 -10.40
N LYS A 41 -11.68 -7.09 -11.13
CA LYS A 41 -10.79 -8.15 -10.63
C LYS A 41 -9.34 -7.83 -10.90
N LEU A 42 -8.45 -8.09 -9.95
CA LEU A 42 -7.02 -8.05 -10.22
C LEU A 42 -6.67 -9.22 -11.14
N ILE A 43 -5.95 -8.92 -12.22
CA ILE A 43 -5.49 -9.89 -13.21
C ILE A 43 -4.01 -10.19 -13.00
N GLU A 44 -3.20 -9.16 -12.81
CA GLU A 44 -1.77 -9.27 -12.57
C GLU A 44 -1.25 -8.05 -11.80
N TYR A 45 -0.21 -8.27 -11.01
CA TYR A 45 0.68 -7.23 -10.52
C TYR A 45 2.03 -7.43 -11.22
N ASN A 46 2.50 -6.42 -11.94
CA ASN A 46 3.78 -6.46 -12.62
C ASN A 46 4.73 -5.50 -11.95
N VAL A 47 5.73 -6.06 -11.29
CA VAL A 47 6.61 -5.27 -10.45
C VAL A 47 7.85 -4.75 -11.15
N ASP A 48 8.20 -5.31 -12.30
CA ASP A 48 9.27 -4.75 -13.12
C ASP A 48 8.84 -3.44 -13.80
N GLU A 49 7.52 -3.22 -13.91
CA GLU A 49 6.92 -2.08 -14.57
C GLU A 49 5.99 -1.26 -13.65
N ASP A 50 5.97 -1.56 -12.34
CA ASP A 50 5.20 -0.85 -11.31
C ASP A 50 3.72 -0.62 -11.70
N TYR A 51 2.96 -1.68 -12.00
CA TYR A 51 1.51 -1.56 -12.20
C TYR A 51 0.70 -2.74 -11.70
N PHE A 52 -0.53 -2.42 -11.28
CA PHE A 52 -1.62 -3.36 -11.06
C PHE A 52 -2.54 -3.36 -12.26
N ARG A 53 -2.76 -4.51 -12.88
CA ARG A 53 -3.75 -4.66 -13.94
C ARG A 53 -5.02 -5.26 -13.37
N TYR A 54 -6.07 -4.48 -13.45
CA TYR A 54 -7.43 -4.93 -13.20
C TYR A 54 -8.16 -5.17 -14.52
N SER A 55 -9.34 -5.79 -14.45
CA SER A 55 -10.21 -5.95 -15.62
C SER A 55 -10.61 -4.62 -16.28
N SER A 56 -10.59 -3.52 -15.52
CA SER A 56 -10.88 -2.18 -16.01
C SER A 56 -9.70 -1.51 -16.72
N GLY A 57 -8.46 -1.82 -16.34
CA GLY A 57 -7.26 -1.22 -16.91
C GLY A 57 -6.02 -1.39 -16.04
N TYR A 58 -5.05 -0.51 -16.27
CA TYR A 58 -3.73 -0.52 -15.66
C TYR A 58 -3.62 0.66 -14.69
N TYR A 59 -3.25 0.36 -13.45
CA TYR A 59 -3.08 1.31 -12.36
C TYR A 59 -1.58 1.36 -12.05
N TRP A 60 -0.94 2.45 -12.43
CA TRP A 60 0.50 2.65 -12.29
C TRP A 60 0.82 3.04 -10.87
N GLU A 61 1.63 2.23 -10.22
CA GLU A 61 1.99 2.40 -8.82
C GLU A 61 2.93 3.60 -8.65
N ASP A 62 2.72 4.37 -7.59
CA ASP A 62 3.74 5.30 -7.11
C ASP A 62 4.60 4.59 -6.07
N CYS A 63 5.63 3.91 -6.55
CA CYS A 63 6.51 3.13 -5.70
C CYS A 63 7.39 4.01 -4.77
N GLU A 64 7.44 5.33 -4.95
CA GLU A 64 8.19 6.25 -4.08
C GLU A 64 7.33 6.86 -2.98
N ALA A 65 6.00 6.79 -3.10
CA ALA A 65 5.08 7.28 -2.08
C ALA A 65 5.01 6.32 -0.88
N SER A 66 4.78 6.88 0.30
CA SER A 66 4.60 6.09 1.53
C SER A 66 3.55 6.77 2.40
N SER A 67 2.48 6.05 2.69
CA SER A 67 1.35 6.54 3.47
C SER A 67 0.82 5.48 4.41
N ALA A 68 0.23 5.92 5.51
CA ALA A 68 -0.35 4.99 6.47
C ALA A 68 -1.61 5.57 7.10
N ILE A 69 -2.47 4.65 7.53
CA ILE A 69 -3.60 4.91 8.38
C ILE A 69 -3.27 4.36 9.77
N PHE A 70 -3.33 5.23 10.77
CA PHE A 70 -3.21 4.86 12.17
C PHE A 70 -4.61 4.77 12.76
N VAL A 71 -4.95 3.64 13.37
CA VAL A 71 -6.31 3.37 13.87
C VAL A 71 -6.31 2.94 15.33
N THR A 72 -7.28 3.44 16.10
CA THR A 72 -7.43 3.07 17.51
C THR A 72 -7.99 1.65 17.64
N GLN A 73 -7.80 1.00 18.80
CA GLN A 73 -8.37 -0.34 19.05
C GLN A 73 -9.89 -0.36 18.85
N LYS A 74 -10.57 0.73 19.21
CA LYS A 74 -12.01 0.91 18.99
C LYS A 74 -12.38 0.75 17.51
N MET A 75 -11.57 1.27 16.59
CA MET A 75 -11.80 1.15 15.15
C MET A 75 -11.44 -0.24 14.62
N VAL A 76 -10.35 -0.84 15.12
CA VAL A 76 -9.99 -2.23 14.84
C VAL A 76 -11.16 -3.16 15.16
N ASP A 77 -11.74 -3.02 16.35
CA ASP A 77 -12.87 -3.84 16.79
C ASP A 77 -14.15 -3.55 15.98
N LYS A 78 -14.44 -2.26 15.73
CA LYS A 78 -15.65 -1.83 15.00
C LYS A 78 -15.68 -2.36 13.57
N TYR A 79 -14.56 -2.26 12.88
CA TYR A 79 -14.43 -2.63 11.48
C TYR A 79 -13.88 -4.04 11.28
N LYS A 80 -13.56 -4.75 12.38
CA LYS A 80 -12.93 -6.08 12.37
C LYS A 80 -11.69 -6.09 11.48
N LEU A 81 -10.83 -5.08 11.67
CA LEU A 81 -9.61 -4.96 10.91
C LEU A 81 -8.70 -6.11 11.32
N GLU A 82 -8.40 -6.98 10.37
CA GLU A 82 -7.49 -8.09 10.65
C GLU A 82 -6.07 -7.56 10.80
N HIS A 83 -5.36 -8.10 11.78
CA HIS A 83 -4.00 -7.70 12.13
C HIS A 83 -3.05 -8.44 11.21
N ASP A 84 -3.04 -8.08 9.92
CA ASP A 84 -2.24 -8.81 8.95
C ASP A 84 -1.46 -7.86 8.04
N ARG A 85 -0.49 -7.15 8.63
CA ARG A 85 0.66 -6.55 7.93
C ARG A 85 1.94 -6.56 8.78
N THR A 86 2.05 -7.40 9.82
CA THR A 86 3.27 -7.48 10.66
C THR A 86 4.31 -8.49 10.17
N ASP A 87 3.99 -9.33 9.19
CA ASP A 87 4.80 -10.51 8.91
C ASP A 87 5.44 -10.43 7.50
N GLU A 88 6.61 -9.80 7.46
CA GLU A 88 7.79 -10.09 6.63
C GLU A 88 7.76 -10.09 5.08
N TRP A 89 6.64 -9.92 4.36
CA TRP A 89 6.63 -10.26 2.91
C TRP A 89 6.08 -9.22 1.92
N SER A 90 5.78 -7.98 2.31
CA SER A 90 5.53 -6.90 1.34
C SER A 90 6.80 -6.08 1.08
N MET A 91 7.04 -5.70 -0.18
CA MET A 91 8.13 -4.77 -0.58
C MET A 91 8.13 -3.47 0.23
N ASP A 92 6.96 -3.14 0.73
CA ASP A 92 6.64 -2.03 1.61
C ASP A 92 7.37 -2.09 2.95
N ALA A 93 7.59 -3.26 3.52
CA ALA A 93 8.23 -3.38 4.83
C ALA A 93 9.60 -2.65 4.91
N HIS A 94 10.36 -2.60 3.82
CA HIS A 94 11.64 -1.87 3.76
C HIS A 94 11.47 -0.35 3.61
N LYS A 95 10.52 0.11 2.78
CA LYS A 95 10.23 1.55 2.61
C LYS A 95 9.61 2.14 3.87
N TYR A 96 8.72 1.39 4.51
CA TYR A 96 8.14 1.74 5.79
C TYR A 96 9.18 1.65 6.91
N ALA A 97 10.09 0.68 6.92
CA ALA A 97 11.20 0.67 7.86
C ALA A 97 12.11 1.90 7.69
N ASP A 98 12.39 2.34 6.46
CA ASP A 98 13.14 3.56 6.19
C ASP A 98 12.37 4.82 6.62
N TRP A 99 11.06 4.88 6.35
CA TRP A 99 10.21 6.00 6.79
C TRP A 99 10.11 6.05 8.31
N GLN A 100 9.88 4.91 8.96
CA GLN A 100 9.85 4.75 10.41
C GLN A 100 11.19 5.13 11.04
N ALA A 101 12.31 4.66 10.49
CA ALA A 101 13.65 5.00 10.98
C ALA A 101 13.94 6.51 10.86
N LYS A 102 13.55 7.13 9.75
CA LYS A 102 13.71 8.59 9.54
C LYS A 102 12.78 9.42 10.43
N ASN A 103 11.67 8.86 10.89
CA ASN A 103 10.62 9.57 11.64
C ASN A 103 10.31 8.86 12.97
N ALA A 104 11.33 8.33 13.64
CA ALA A 104 11.15 7.46 14.81
C ALA A 104 10.36 8.11 15.95
N GLU A 105 10.54 9.42 16.19
CA GLU A 105 9.78 10.16 17.21
C GLU A 105 8.28 10.24 16.87
N PHE A 106 7.95 10.50 15.61
CA PHE A 106 6.58 10.53 15.13
C PHE A 106 5.91 9.16 15.29
N PHE A 107 6.58 8.08 14.86
CA PHE A 107 6.05 6.74 15.00
C PHE A 107 5.87 6.32 16.47
N SER A 108 6.83 6.67 17.33
CA SER A 108 6.70 6.44 18.77
C SER A 108 5.48 7.15 19.38
N GLU A 109 5.21 8.39 18.96
CA GLU A 109 4.00 9.09 19.37
C GLU A 109 2.73 8.38 18.87
N MET A 110 2.71 7.96 17.60
CA MET A 110 1.56 7.29 17.02
C MET A 110 1.29 5.91 17.65
N GLU A 111 2.33 5.11 17.88
CA GLU A 111 2.25 3.81 18.56
C GLU A 111 1.76 3.93 20.01
N SER A 112 1.90 5.10 20.64
CA SER A 112 1.34 5.35 21.98
C SER A 112 -0.17 5.63 21.98
N LYS A 113 -0.74 5.99 20.83
CA LYS A 113 -2.14 6.43 20.67
C LYS A 113 -3.00 5.43 19.90
N TYR A 114 -2.41 4.77 18.91
CA TYR A 114 -3.08 3.92 17.94
C TYR A 114 -2.70 2.46 18.16
N ALA A 115 -3.63 1.56 17.86
CA ALA A 115 -3.45 0.13 18.08
C ALA A 115 -2.89 -0.59 16.86
N GLN A 116 -3.12 -0.04 15.66
CA GLN A 116 -2.71 -0.64 14.41
C GLN A 116 -2.33 0.43 13.38
N ILE A 117 -1.37 0.07 12.52
CA ILE A 117 -0.95 0.84 11.35
C ILE A 117 -1.36 0.03 10.12
N ILE A 118 -2.04 0.68 9.17
CA ILE A 118 -2.40 0.12 7.87
C ILE A 118 -1.64 0.91 6.82
N TYR A 119 -0.67 0.26 6.18
CA TYR A 119 0.09 0.85 5.09
C TYR A 119 -0.78 0.97 3.84
N LEU A 120 -0.55 2.00 3.02
CA LEU A 120 -1.32 2.24 1.80
C LEU A 120 -0.42 2.18 0.55
N ASP A 121 -0.90 1.49 -0.47
CA ASP A 121 -0.22 1.25 -1.75
C ASP A 121 -0.70 2.29 -2.75
N HIS A 122 0.18 3.07 -3.40
CA HIS A 122 -0.17 4.28 -4.17
C HIS A 122 -0.38 4.06 -5.66
N VAL A 123 -1.29 4.83 -6.27
CA VAL A 123 -1.45 4.91 -7.73
C VAL A 123 -1.27 6.35 -8.19
N ILE A 124 -0.33 6.57 -9.12
CA ILE A 124 -0.10 7.90 -9.71
C ILE A 124 -1.02 8.15 -10.91
N ASP A 125 -1.24 7.11 -11.71
CA ASP A 125 -1.94 7.21 -12.98
C ASP A 125 -2.72 5.93 -13.30
N TYR A 126 -3.72 6.08 -14.15
CA TYR A 126 -4.50 5.00 -14.72
C TYR A 126 -4.49 5.07 -16.25
N SER A 127 -4.49 3.92 -16.90
CA SER A 127 -4.71 3.81 -18.35
C SER A 127 -5.57 2.59 -18.68
N LYS A 128 -6.53 2.74 -19.61
CA LYS A 128 -7.40 1.63 -20.04
C LYS A 128 -6.64 0.51 -20.75
N ALA A 129 -5.52 0.84 -21.39
CA ALA A 129 -4.60 -0.08 -22.03
C ALA A 129 -3.18 0.22 -21.55
N LYS A 130 -2.30 -0.78 -21.59
CA LYS A 130 -0.91 -0.67 -21.12
C LYS A 130 -0.19 0.53 -21.72
N ASP A 131 -0.19 0.64 -23.04
CA ASP A 131 0.47 1.75 -23.76
C ASP A 131 -0.49 2.92 -24.04
N GLY A 132 -1.57 3.03 -23.25
CA GLY A 132 -2.60 4.05 -23.42
C GLY A 132 -2.23 5.41 -22.82
N GLY A 133 -3.05 6.41 -23.11
CA GLY A 133 -2.98 7.70 -22.41
C GLY A 133 -3.25 7.52 -20.92
N ARG A 134 -2.42 8.16 -20.09
CA ARG A 134 -2.50 8.15 -18.63
C ARG A 134 -3.38 9.29 -18.12
N THR A 135 -4.12 9.04 -17.05
CA THR A 135 -5.01 10.00 -16.39
C THR A 135 -5.15 9.67 -14.91
N THR A 136 -5.51 10.64 -14.08
CA THR A 136 -5.88 10.40 -12.67
C THR A 136 -7.33 9.96 -12.52
N ASP A 137 -8.17 10.18 -13.53
CA ASP A 137 -9.57 9.73 -13.54
C ASP A 137 -9.66 8.22 -13.79
N THR A 138 -10.01 7.46 -12.75
CA THR A 138 -10.23 6.01 -12.84
C THR A 138 -11.72 5.67 -12.86
N PRO A 139 -12.10 4.44 -13.27
CA PRO A 139 -13.46 3.94 -13.10
C PRO A 139 -13.98 3.92 -11.65
N HIS A 140 -13.07 4.00 -10.66
CA HIS A 140 -13.36 3.97 -9.23
C HIS A 140 -13.22 5.34 -8.55
N GLY A 141 -13.10 6.40 -9.34
CA GLY A 141 -12.87 7.77 -8.88
C GLY A 141 -11.47 8.28 -9.24
N ASP A 142 -11.19 9.54 -8.90
CA ASP A 142 -9.84 10.10 -9.05
C ASP A 142 -8.88 9.35 -8.12
N VAL A 143 -7.63 9.10 -8.55
CA VAL A 143 -6.62 8.37 -7.75
C VAL A 143 -6.36 8.98 -6.36
N LYS A 144 -6.72 10.24 -6.14
CA LYS A 144 -6.61 10.94 -4.84
C LYS A 144 -7.92 10.99 -4.04
N SER A 145 -9.02 10.48 -4.58
CA SER A 145 -10.32 10.45 -3.90
C SER A 145 -10.35 9.38 -2.79
N LEU A 146 -11.03 9.65 -1.67
CA LEU A 146 -11.18 8.71 -0.55
C LEU A 146 -11.84 7.40 -1.00
N GLU A 147 -12.78 7.48 -1.93
CA GLU A 147 -13.44 6.33 -2.55
C GLU A 147 -12.43 5.42 -3.25
N PHE A 148 -11.53 6.00 -4.04
CA PHE A 148 -10.47 5.26 -4.71
C PHE A 148 -9.50 4.64 -3.71
N VAL A 149 -9.07 5.38 -2.67
CA VAL A 149 -8.16 4.84 -1.64
C VAL A 149 -8.75 3.62 -0.98
N ALA A 150 -10.02 3.73 -0.58
CA ALA A 150 -10.76 2.67 0.08
C ALA A 150 -10.86 1.44 -0.82
N TRP A 151 -11.23 1.66 -2.07
CA TRP A 151 -11.32 0.62 -3.08
C TRP A 151 -9.97 -0.07 -3.32
N PHE A 152 -8.91 0.69 -3.60
CA PHE A 152 -7.63 0.14 -4.01
C PHE A 152 -6.95 -0.63 -2.87
N ASN A 153 -6.96 -0.07 -1.66
CA ASN A 153 -6.35 -0.66 -0.47
C ASN A 153 -7.26 -1.66 0.26
N SER A 154 -8.46 -1.93 -0.27
CA SER A 154 -9.45 -2.85 0.32
C SER A 154 -9.81 -2.53 1.78
N ILE A 155 -9.84 -1.25 2.14
CA ILE A 155 -10.24 -0.77 3.46
C ILE A 155 -11.70 -0.29 3.45
N PRO A 156 -12.43 -0.40 4.57
CA PRO A 156 -13.79 0.12 4.65
C PRO A 156 -13.82 1.63 4.39
N PHE A 157 -14.58 2.10 3.40
CA PHE A 157 -14.67 3.53 3.07
C PHE A 157 -15.10 4.40 4.27
N GLU A 158 -16.00 3.89 5.11
CA GLU A 158 -16.46 4.61 6.30
C GLU A 158 -15.36 4.77 7.37
N LEU A 159 -14.32 3.93 7.36
CA LEU A 159 -13.14 4.11 8.23
C LEU A 159 -12.42 5.43 7.93
N LEU A 160 -12.32 5.81 6.65
CA LEU A 160 -11.68 7.06 6.22
C LEU A 160 -12.47 8.33 6.58
N LYS A 161 -13.71 8.18 7.04
CA LYS A 161 -14.58 9.27 7.47
C LYS A 161 -14.70 9.39 8.99
N GLU A 162 -14.05 8.50 9.73
CA GLU A 162 -14.02 8.55 11.19
C GLU A 162 -13.31 9.81 11.69
N SER A 163 -13.49 10.10 12.97
CA SER A 163 -12.84 11.26 13.58
C SER A 163 -11.32 11.11 13.58
N LYS A 164 -10.61 12.25 13.51
CA LYS A 164 -9.14 12.30 13.58
C LYS A 164 -8.56 11.80 14.91
N ASP A 165 -9.39 11.69 15.95
CA ASP A 165 -8.99 11.10 17.23
C ASP A 165 -8.97 9.56 17.19
N ASP A 166 -9.73 8.97 16.26
CA ASP A 166 -9.87 7.52 16.09
C ASP A 166 -9.07 6.99 14.88
N VAL A 167 -8.88 7.83 13.85
CA VAL A 167 -8.21 7.50 12.59
C VAL A 167 -7.33 8.67 12.12
N SER A 168 -6.02 8.46 11.95
CA SER A 168 -5.12 9.43 11.28
C SER A 168 -4.68 8.88 9.94
N VAL A 169 -4.87 9.64 8.86
CA VAL A 169 -4.35 9.31 7.52
C VAL A 169 -3.17 10.21 7.24
N GLU A 170 -2.00 9.63 7.04
CA GLU A 170 -0.76 10.36 6.77
C GLU A 170 -0.39 10.21 5.30
N ARG A 171 0.00 11.33 4.66
CA ARG A 171 0.64 11.40 3.33
C ARG A 171 -0.15 10.94 2.10
N TRP A 172 -1.39 10.50 2.26
CA TRP A 172 -2.21 10.07 1.12
C TRP A 172 -3.16 11.16 0.58
N CYS A 173 -3.55 12.12 1.42
CA CYS A 173 -4.58 13.14 1.10
C CYS A 173 -4.05 14.59 1.19
N GLU A 174 -2.74 14.78 1.00
CA GLU A 174 -2.06 16.09 1.04
C GLU A 174 -1.79 16.68 -0.35
#